data_AF-A0A9P8MNC8-F1
#
_entry.id   AF-A0A9P8MNC8-F1
#
_cell.length_a   1.000
_cell.length_b   1.000
_cell.length_c   1.000
_cell.angle_alpha   90.00
_cell.angle_beta   90.00
_cell.angle_gamma   90.00
#
_symmetry.space_group_name_H-M   'P 1'
#
loop_
_entity.id
_entity.type
_entity.pdbx_description
1 polymer ?
#
loop_
_entity_poly.entity_id
_entity_poly.type
_entity_poly.pdbx_seq_one_letter_code
_entity_poly.pdbx_strand_id
1 'polypeptide(L)'
;MEFIREYGIATKVGYFMMDNATNMNTMIDKVSDDLEHEFEVFYDPLPHRLRCFGHIINLAVMEFLMESDHPQQIPTTDRPTTKLSNGESEGR
;
A
#
# COMPACT_ATOMS: atom_id res chain seq x y z
N MET A 1 9.36 3.38 -27.97
CA MET A 1 10.74 3.02 -27.59
C MET A 1 11.82 3.98 -28.11
N GLU A 2 11.56 5.28 -28.25
CA GLU A 2 12.53 6.22 -28.85
C GLU A 2 13.89 6.23 -28.14
N PHE A 3 13.92 6.49 -26.83
CA PHE A 3 15.16 6.50 -26.06
C PHE A 3 15.86 5.13 -26.02
N ILE A 4 15.10 4.03 -25.92
CA ILE A 4 15.71 2.69 -25.92
C ILE A 4 16.42 2.42 -27.26
N ARG A 5 15.84 2.87 -28.38
CA ARG A 5 16.48 2.82 -29.71
C ARG A 5 17.69 3.75 -29.79
N GLU A 6 17.51 5.01 -29.42
CA GLU A 6 18.55 6.06 -29.53
C GLU A 6 19.82 5.68 -28.75
N TYR A 7 19.67 5.17 -27.53
CA TYR A 7 20.78 4.79 -26.67
C TYR A 7 21.28 3.35 -26.92
N GLY A 8 20.58 2.54 -27.73
CA GLY A 8 20.96 1.16 -28.00
C GLY A 8 20.98 0.28 -26.75
N ILE A 9 20.01 0.46 -25.85
CA ILE A 9 19.98 -0.17 -24.52
C ILE A 9 18.93 -1.28 -24.38
N ALA A 10 18.32 -1.75 -25.47
CA ALA A 10 17.24 -2.75 -25.40
C ALA A 10 17.60 -3.99 -24.57
N THR A 11 18.82 -4.53 -24.72
CA THR A 11 19.31 -5.69 -23.96
C THR A 11 19.84 -5.36 -22.56
N LYS A 12 19.81 -4.08 -22.18
CA LYS A 12 20.31 -3.54 -20.90
C LYS A 12 19.20 -2.91 -20.07
N VAL A 13 17.95 -3.02 -20.50
CA VAL A 13 16.80 -2.55 -19.71
C VAL A 13 16.73 -3.39 -18.44
N GLY A 14 16.87 -2.71 -17.30
CA GLY A 14 16.83 -3.33 -15.98
C GLY A 14 15.42 -3.26 -15.39
N TYR A 15 15.33 -2.70 -14.19
CA TYR A 15 14.09 -2.60 -13.42
C TYR A 15 13.46 -1.21 -13.52
N PHE A 16 12.14 -1.15 -13.45
CA PHE A 16 11.39 0.11 -13.36
C PHE A 16 10.84 0.29 -11.95
N MET A 17 11.24 1.37 -11.28
CA MET A 17 10.59 1.80 -10.05
C MET A 17 9.40 2.71 -10.39
N MET A 18 8.21 2.27 -10.05
CA MET A 18 6.95 2.98 -10.30
C MET A 18 6.19 3.20 -8.99
N ASP A 19 5.15 4.02 -8.99
CA ASP A 19 4.25 4.11 -7.85
C ASP A 19 3.54 2.76 -7.59
N ASN A 20 2.88 2.65 -6.44
CA ASN A 20 2.21 1.41 -6.03
C ASN A 20 0.81 1.26 -6.67
N ALA A 21 0.41 2.11 -7.60
CA ALA A 21 -0.90 2.01 -8.20
C ALA A 21 -0.98 0.73 -9.07
N THR A 22 -2.11 0.03 -8.99
CA THR A 22 -2.31 -1.24 -9.71
C THR A 22 -2.37 -1.05 -11.23
N ASN A 23 -2.76 0.13 -11.70
CA ASN A 23 -2.77 0.49 -13.12
C ASN A 23 -1.37 0.64 -13.74
N MET A 24 -0.30 0.69 -12.93
CA MET A 24 1.08 0.67 -13.45
C MET A 24 1.50 -0.70 -14.01
N ASN A 25 0.71 -1.76 -13.80
CA ASN A 25 0.94 -3.05 -14.47
C ASN A 25 0.88 -2.89 -15.99
N THR A 26 -0.11 -2.15 -16.49
CA THR A 26 -0.28 -1.90 -17.93
C THR A 26 0.92 -1.21 -18.57
N MET A 27 1.64 -0.37 -17.80
CA MET A 27 2.83 0.30 -18.31
C MET A 27 3.97 -0.72 -18.55
N ILE A 28 4.27 -1.56 -17.56
CA ILE A 28 5.37 -2.53 -17.69
C ILE A 28 5.05 -3.62 -18.71
N ASP A 29 3.78 -4.03 -18.81
CA ASP A 29 3.33 -4.98 -19.84
C ASP A 29 3.58 -4.39 -21.24
N LYS A 30 3.29 -3.10 -21.44
CA LYS A 30 3.56 -2.42 -22.70
C LYS A 30 5.05 -2.33 -23.02
N VAL A 31 5.90 -2.12 -22.01
CA VAL A 31 7.36 -2.13 -22.19
C VAL A 31 7.85 -3.51 -22.60
N SER A 32 7.35 -4.57 -21.97
CA SER A 32 7.63 -5.97 -22.35
C SER A 32 7.29 -6.22 -23.81
N ASP A 33 6.05 -5.92 -24.21
CA ASP A 33 5.56 -6.12 -25.57
C ASP A 33 6.42 -5.36 -26.60
N ASP A 34 6.79 -4.11 -26.29
CA ASP A 34 7.59 -3.30 -27.20
C ASP A 34 9.04 -3.79 -27.31
N LEU A 35 9.61 -4.32 -26.23
CA LEU A 35 10.95 -4.92 -26.25
C LEU A 35 10.98 -6.19 -27.10
N GLU A 36 9.94 -7.01 -27.00
CA GLU A 36 9.83 -8.24 -27.78
C GLU A 36 9.58 -7.93 -29.26
N HIS A 37 8.61 -7.05 -29.58
CA HIS A 37 8.25 -6.75 -30.96
C HIS A 37 9.31 -5.94 -31.73
N GLU A 38 9.97 -4.97 -31.08
CA GLU A 38 10.90 -4.08 -31.78
C GLU A 38 12.35 -4.57 -31.75
N PHE A 39 12.74 -5.38 -30.77
CA PHE A 39 14.14 -5.74 -30.52
C PHE A 39 14.40 -7.22 -30.30
N GLU A 40 13.35 -8.07 -30.34
CA GLU A 40 13.45 -9.51 -30.06
C GLU A 40 14.03 -9.79 -28.66
N VAL A 41 13.75 -8.91 -27.69
CA VAL A 41 14.19 -9.04 -26.31
C VAL A 41 13.04 -9.54 -25.45
N PHE A 42 13.16 -10.76 -24.93
CA PHE A 42 12.24 -11.25 -23.91
C PHE A 42 12.46 -10.49 -22.59
N TYR A 43 11.37 -10.00 -22.01
CA TYR A 43 11.41 -9.18 -20.80
C TYR A 43 10.22 -9.50 -19.90
N ASP A 44 10.41 -10.24 -18.81
CA ASP A 44 9.31 -10.58 -17.89
C ASP A 44 8.87 -9.34 -17.07
N PRO A 45 7.65 -8.82 -17.23
CA PRO A 45 7.21 -7.60 -16.55
C PRO A 45 7.10 -7.75 -15.02
N LEU A 46 6.82 -8.97 -14.53
CA LEU A 46 6.52 -9.21 -13.11
C LEU A 46 7.72 -8.94 -12.18
N PRO A 47 8.90 -9.56 -12.35
CA PRO A 47 10.06 -9.30 -11.51
C PRO A 47 10.68 -7.91 -11.76
N HIS A 48 10.47 -7.32 -12.94
CA HIS A 48 11.10 -6.04 -13.30
C HIS A 48 10.32 -4.79 -12.86
N ARG A 49 9.11 -4.98 -12.31
CA ARG A 49 8.35 -3.92 -11.65
C ARG A 49 8.73 -3.79 -10.18
N LEU A 50 9.41 -2.71 -9.83
CA LEU A 50 9.69 -2.32 -8.45
C LEU A 50 8.64 -1.30 -7.97
N ARG A 51 8.20 -1.47 -6.72
CA ARG A 51 7.32 -0.51 -6.05
C ARG A 51 8.15 0.60 -5.42
N CYS A 52 7.70 1.84 -5.56
CA CYS A 52 8.34 3.00 -4.96
C CYS A 52 8.30 2.90 -3.43
N PHE A 53 9.48 2.79 -2.82
CA PHE A 53 9.63 2.69 -1.38
C PHE A 53 9.09 3.93 -0.65
N GLY A 54 9.32 5.13 -1.21
CA GLY A 54 8.78 6.38 -0.65
C GLY A 54 7.25 6.39 -0.63
N HIS A 55 6.59 5.85 -1.66
CA HIS A 55 5.14 5.73 -1.68
C HIS A 55 4.63 4.73 -0.62
N ILE A 56 5.34 3.62 -0.41
CA ILE A 56 5.01 2.65 0.65
C ILE A 56 5.11 3.31 2.03
N ILE A 57 6.17 4.08 2.30
CA ILE A 57 6.30 4.83 3.56
C ILE A 57 5.14 5.79 3.73
N ASN A 58 4.80 6.56 2.69
CA ASN A 58 3.69 7.50 2.75
C ASN A 58 2.37 6.78 3.08
N LEU A 59 2.05 5.67 2.40
CA LEU A 59 0.86 4.87 2.71
C LEU A 59 0.85 4.37 4.16
N ALA A 60 1.98 3.87 4.66
CA ALA A 60 2.08 3.36 6.03
C ALA A 60 1.90 4.46 7.08
N VAL A 61 2.47 5.64 6.85
CA VAL A 61 2.34 6.81 7.75
C VAL A 61 0.91 7.32 7.74
N MET A 62 0.28 7.42 6.57
CA MET A 62 -1.11 7.86 6.46
C MET A 62 -2.04 6.92 7.23
N GLU A 63 -1.88 5.60 7.08
CA GLU A 63 -2.67 4.61 7.83
C GLU A 63 -2.48 4.78 9.35
N PHE A 64 -1.22 4.87 9.80
CA PHE A 64 -0.90 5.01 11.23
C PHE A 64 -1.46 6.30 11.85
N LEU A 65 -1.41 7.42 11.14
CA LEU A 65 -1.90 8.70 11.64
C LEU A 65 -3.43 8.80 11.56
N MET A 66 -4.06 8.16 10.57
CA MET A 66 -5.51 8.22 10.33
C MET A 66 -6.32 7.22 11.18
N GLU A 67 -5.69 6.24 11.84
CA GLU A 67 -6.33 5.36 12.84
C GLU A 67 -6.82 6.13 14.10
N SER A 68 -6.56 7.44 14.19
CA SER A 68 -6.92 8.28 15.35
C SER A 68 -8.40 8.65 15.48
N ASP A 69 -9.26 8.32 14.50
CA ASP A 69 -10.70 8.69 14.50
C ASP A 69 -11.66 7.55 14.88
N HIS A 70 -11.14 6.37 15.25
CA HIS A 70 -11.93 5.32 15.87
C HIS A 70 -11.69 5.30 17.39
N PRO A 71 -12.63 5.78 18.23
CA PRO A 71 -12.55 5.52 19.65
C PRO A 71 -12.54 4.01 19.84
N GLN A 72 -11.41 3.48 20.28
CA GLN A 72 -11.27 2.12 20.76
C GLN A 72 -12.34 1.90 21.82
N GLN A 73 -13.44 1.22 21.46
CA GLN A 73 -14.36 0.70 22.45
C GLN A 73 -13.62 -0.44 23.15
N ILE A 74 -12.85 -0.08 24.19
CA ILE A 74 -12.35 -1.02 25.19
C ILE A 74 -13.54 -1.89 25.62
N PRO A 75 -13.53 -3.21 25.37
CA PRO A 75 -14.57 -4.09 25.88
C PRO A 75 -14.54 -3.99 27.40
N THR A 76 -15.58 -3.42 28.00
CA THR A 76 -15.77 -3.42 29.46
C THR A 76 -16.10 -4.83 29.91
N THR A 77 -15.11 -5.71 29.95
CA THR A 77 -15.23 -7.00 30.62
C THR A 77 -14.86 -6.79 32.08
N ASP A 78 -15.84 -7.07 32.94
CA ASP A 78 -15.77 -7.21 34.39
C ASP A 78 -15.39 -5.97 35.23
N ARG A 79 -16.41 -5.14 35.49
CA ARG A 79 -16.47 -4.38 36.75
C ARG A 79 -17.29 -5.20 37.75
N PRO A 80 -16.72 -5.73 38.85
CA PRO A 80 -17.51 -6.36 39.90
C PRO A 80 -18.45 -5.31 40.50
N THR A 81 -19.75 -5.58 40.47
CA THR A 81 -20.74 -4.72 41.15
C THR A 81 -20.65 -5.00 42.65
N THR A 82 -19.84 -4.21 43.36
CA THR A 82 -19.98 -4.11 44.82
C THR A 82 -21.30 -3.38 45.10
N LYS A 83 -22.34 -4.14 45.46
CA LYS A 83 -23.58 -3.62 46.04
C LYS A 83 -23.22 -2.95 47.37
N LEU A 84 -23.08 -1.63 47.38
CA LEU A 84 -23.23 -0.87 48.61
C LEU A 84 -24.73 -0.61 48.81
N SER A 85 -25.32 -1.39 49.70
CA SER A 85 -26.57 -1.01 50.37
C SER A 85 -26.35 0.30 51.11
N ASN A 86 -27.26 1.26 50.98
CA ASN A 86 -27.62 2.19 52.05
C ASN A 86 -29.04 2.68 51.78
N GLY A 87 -29.95 2.36 52.70
CA GLY A 87 -31.25 3.02 52.81
C GLY A 87 -31.13 4.30 53.62
N GLU A 88 -32.13 5.17 53.46
CA GLU A 88 -32.67 6.20 54.37
C GLU A 88 -33.57 7.12 53.52
N SER A 89 -34.89 6.89 53.50
CA SER A 89 -35.94 7.43 54.39
C SER A 89 -36.57 8.73 53.84
N GLU A 90 -37.73 8.57 53.18
CA GLU A 90 -38.63 9.68 52.78
C GLU A 90 -39.25 10.35 54.02
N GLY A 91 -39.07 11.67 54.10
CA GLY A 91 -39.70 12.53 55.10
C GLY A 91 -40.79 13.40 54.48
N ARG A 92 -42.04 13.08 54.85
CA ARG A 92 -43.24 13.90 55.08
C ARG A 92 -43.41 15.25 54.36
#